data_AF-A0A1A7WXD9-F1
#
_entry.id   AF-A0A1A7WXD9-F1
#
_cell.length_a   1.000
_cell.length_b   1.000
_cell.length_c   1.000
_cell.angle_alpha   90.00
_cell.angle_beta   90.00
_cell.angle_gamma   90.00
#
_symmetry.space_group_name_H-M   'P 1'
#
loop_
_entity.id
_entity.type
_entity.pdbx_description
1 polymer ?
#
loop_
_entity_poly.entity_id
_entity_poly.type
_entity_poly.pdbx_seq_one_letter_code
_entity_poly.pdbx_strand_id
1 'polypeptide(L)'
;KVSSAFKMRGLILRPDASRYLLEMLESVDHSELDDVVERVLDAVEKQPLSSSMVELSVVETAVQDCTQSSDENIDHVFNIIG
;
A
#
# COMPACT_ATOMS: atom_id res chain seq x y z
N LYS A 1 -11.90 -0.67 -8.13
CA LYS A 1 -11.45 0.72 -7.89
C LYS A 1 -9.94 0.78 -7.76
N VAL A 2 -9.36 0.08 -6.78
CA VAL A 2 -7.92 0.04 -6.49
C VAL A 2 -7.07 -0.34 -7.70
N SER A 3 -7.24 -1.53 -8.29
CA SER A 3 -6.43 -1.96 -9.45
C SER A 3 -6.53 -1.03 -10.66
N SER A 4 -7.66 -0.32 -10.82
CA SER A 4 -7.83 0.67 -11.88
C SER A 4 -6.97 1.92 -11.61
N ALA A 5 -6.88 2.36 -10.35
CA ALA A 5 -6.06 3.50 -9.95
C ALA A 5 -4.56 3.23 -10.19
N PHE A 6 -4.08 2.03 -9.84
CA PHE A 6 -2.72 1.57 -10.17
C PHE A 6 -2.49 1.54 -11.69
N LYS A 7 -3.43 0.99 -12.46
CA LYS A 7 -3.33 0.95 -13.94
C LYS A 7 -3.26 2.34 -14.56
N MET A 8 -3.98 3.34 -14.02
CA MET A 8 -3.93 4.70 -14.53
C MET A 8 -2.56 5.37 -14.33
N ARG A 9 -1.82 4.96 -13.30
CA ARG A 9 -0.42 5.37 -13.07
C ARG A 9 0.59 4.54 -13.86
N GLY A 10 0.15 3.59 -14.69
CA GLY A 10 1.03 2.68 -15.43
C GLY A 10 1.64 1.59 -14.55
N LEU A 11 1.06 1.33 -13.37
CA LEU A 11 1.47 0.30 -12.44
C LEU A 11 0.63 -0.98 -12.62
N ILE A 12 1.26 -2.12 -12.41
CA ILE A 12 0.68 -3.46 -12.52
C ILE A 12 0.71 -4.10 -11.13
N LEU A 13 -0.44 -4.10 -10.47
CA LEU A 13 -0.60 -4.73 -9.17
C LEU A 13 -0.66 -6.26 -9.31
N ARG A 14 0.21 -6.99 -8.60
CA ARG A 14 0.10 -8.47 -8.54
C ARG A 14 -1.21 -8.90 -7.86
N PRO A 15 -1.74 -10.08 -8.18
CA PRO A 15 -2.97 -10.59 -7.56
C PRO A 15 -2.85 -10.71 -6.03
N ASP A 16 -1.71 -11.17 -5.51
CA ASP A 16 -1.45 -11.22 -4.06
C ASP A 16 -1.49 -9.83 -3.42
N ALA A 17 -0.80 -8.86 -4.00
CA ALA A 17 -0.78 -7.48 -3.54
C ALA A 17 -2.17 -6.83 -3.59
N SER A 18 -2.92 -7.11 -4.68
CA SER A 18 -4.28 -6.62 -4.85
C SER A 18 -5.25 -7.16 -3.81
N ARG A 19 -5.09 -8.43 -3.40
CA ARG A 19 -5.93 -9.04 -2.37
C ARG A 19 -5.67 -8.40 -1.02
N TYR A 20 -4.40 -8.24 -0.64
CA TYR A 20 -4.02 -7.58 0.60
C TYR A 20 -4.55 -6.14 0.69
N LEU A 21 -4.34 -5.35 -0.37
CA LEU A 21 -4.83 -3.97 -0.42
C LEU A 21 -6.36 -3.89 -0.34
N LEU A 22 -7.07 -4.85 -0.94
CA LEU A 22 -8.54 -4.94 -0.83
C LEU A 22 -8.99 -5.21 0.59
N GLU A 23 -8.34 -6.13 1.32
CA GLU A 23 -8.69 -6.41 2.72
C GLU A 23 -8.41 -5.21 3.63
N MET A 24 -7.31 -4.49 3.40
CA MET A 24 -7.01 -3.26 4.12
C MET A 24 -8.05 -2.18 3.84
N LEU A 25 -8.39 -1.95 2.57
CA LEU A 25 -9.36 -0.93 2.18
C LEU A 25 -10.81 -1.31 2.50
N GLU A 26 -11.12 -2.59 2.69
CA GLU A 26 -12.42 -3.04 3.19
C GLU A 26 -12.68 -2.54 4.62
N SER A 27 -11.60 -2.41 5.42
CA SER A 27 -11.67 -1.84 6.77
C SER A 27 -11.65 -0.31 6.79
N VAL A 28 -11.50 0.35 5.63
CA VAL A 28 -11.44 1.81 5.49
C VAL A 28 -12.79 2.34 5.00
N ASP A 29 -13.24 3.44 5.59
CA ASP A 29 -14.49 4.08 5.21
C ASP A 29 -14.48 4.60 3.76
N HIS A 30 -15.63 4.56 3.10
CA HIS A 30 -15.76 5.01 1.70
C HIS A 30 -15.36 6.48 1.49
N SER A 31 -15.48 7.30 2.54
CA SER A 31 -15.10 8.71 2.51
C SER A 31 -13.59 8.92 2.56
N GLU A 32 -12.83 7.97 3.11
CA GLU A 32 -11.37 8.02 3.22
C GLU A 32 -10.68 7.10 2.20
N LEU A 33 -11.43 6.17 1.60
CA LEU A 33 -10.90 5.20 0.66
C LEU A 33 -10.20 5.85 -0.54
N ASP A 34 -10.73 6.96 -1.06
CA ASP A 34 -10.11 7.70 -2.17
C ASP A 34 -8.78 8.36 -1.73
N ASP A 35 -8.79 9.04 -0.58
CA ASP A 35 -7.59 9.64 0.04
C ASP A 35 -6.51 8.60 0.35
N VAL A 36 -6.89 7.46 0.93
CA VAL A 36 -5.96 6.37 1.25
C VAL A 36 -5.40 5.75 -0.03
N VAL A 37 -6.22 5.53 -1.05
CA VAL A 37 -5.73 5.03 -2.35
C VAL A 37 -4.73 6.01 -2.97
N GLU A 38 -4.99 7.32 -2.93
CA GLU A 38 -4.03 8.32 -3.42
C GLU A 38 -2.73 8.33 -2.61
N ARG A 39 -2.80 8.27 -1.27
CA ARG A 39 -1.59 8.18 -0.43
C ARG A 39 -0.79 6.90 -0.69
N VAL A 40 -1.47 5.76 -0.81
CA VAL A 40 -0.81 4.48 -1.10
C VAL A 40 -0.15 4.55 -2.49
N LEU A 41 -0.81 5.14 -3.49
CA LEU A 41 -0.20 5.32 -4.81
C LEU A 41 1.05 6.21 -4.74
N ASP A 42 0.98 7.35 -4.05
CA ASP A 42 2.13 8.23 -3.86
C ASP A 42 3.28 7.52 -3.12
N ALA A 43 2.99 6.77 -2.06
CA ALA A 43 3.97 5.96 -1.33
C ALA A 43 4.56 4.84 -2.19
N VAL A 44 3.78 4.22 -3.08
CA VAL A 44 4.26 3.22 -4.05
C VAL A 44 5.15 3.86 -5.11
N GLU A 45 4.79 5.04 -5.63
CA GLU A 45 5.60 5.78 -6.62
C GLU A 45 6.91 6.32 -6.03
N LYS A 46 6.92 6.65 -4.73
CA LYS A 46 8.12 7.06 -3.99
C LYS A 46 9.09 5.91 -3.70
N GLN A 47 8.61 4.68 -3.71
CA GLN A 47 9.46 3.52 -3.52
C GLN A 47 10.33 3.26 -4.76
N PRO A 48 11.53 2.68 -4.59
CA PRO A 48 12.43 2.34 -5.69
C PRO A 48 11.89 1.13 -6.48
N LEU A 49 10.84 1.35 -7.24
CA LEU A 49 10.25 0.37 -8.15
C LEU A 49 11.22 0.10 -9.29
N SER A 50 11.76 -1.12 -9.35
CA SER A 50 12.61 -1.55 -10.46
C SER A 50 11.82 -1.82 -11.74
N SER A 51 10.49 -1.95 -11.65
CA SER A 51 9.59 -2.17 -12.78
C SER A 51 8.18 -1.67 -12.42
N SER A 52 7.31 -1.49 -13.43
CA SER A 52 5.89 -1.18 -13.23
C SER A 52 5.13 -2.24 -12.42
N MET A 53 5.73 -3.39 -12.14
CA MET A 53 5.13 -4.45 -11.32
C MET A 53 5.23 -4.10 -9.84
N VAL A 54 4.06 -3.96 -9.20
CA VAL A 54 3.93 -3.71 -7.77
C VAL A 54 3.72 -5.04 -7.05
N GLU A 55 4.71 -5.42 -6.27
CA GLU A 55 4.71 -6.64 -5.45
C GLU A 55 4.05 -6.41 -4.09
N LEU A 56 3.73 -7.51 -3.39
CA LEU A 56 3.07 -7.46 -2.08
C LEU A 56 3.88 -6.60 -1.09
N SER A 57 5.20 -6.81 -1.02
CA SER A 57 6.09 -6.06 -0.11
C SER A 57 6.09 -4.55 -0.35
N VAL A 58 5.90 -4.10 -1.60
CA VAL A 58 5.82 -2.67 -1.94
C VAL A 58 4.51 -2.09 -1.40
N VAL A 59 3.41 -2.82 -1.58
CA VAL A 59 2.11 -2.42 -1.04
C VAL A 59 2.12 -2.44 0.48
N GLU A 60 2.67 -3.48 1.10
CA GLU A 60 2.79 -3.57 2.56
C GLU A 60 3.55 -2.36 3.11
N THR A 61 4.68 -2.01 2.50
CA THR A 61 5.46 -0.83 2.89
C THR A 61 4.66 0.47 2.71
N ALA A 62 3.96 0.63 1.58
CA ALA A 62 3.15 1.82 1.32
C ALA A 62 1.96 1.96 2.29
N VAL A 63 1.30 0.84 2.60
CA VAL A 63 0.20 0.80 3.57
C VAL A 63 0.74 1.05 4.98
N GLN A 64 1.89 0.47 5.35
CA GLN A 64 2.55 0.76 6.62
C GLN A 64 2.87 2.25 6.76
N ASP A 65 3.44 2.88 5.73
CA ASP A 65 3.73 4.33 5.73
C ASP A 65 2.45 5.17 5.91
N CYS A 66 1.35 4.76 5.27
CA CYS A 66 0.04 5.37 5.45
C CYS A 66 -0.50 5.22 6.88
N THR A 67 -0.30 4.05 7.52
CA THR A 67 -0.74 3.79 8.89
C THR A 67 0.16 4.42 9.95
N GLN A 68 1.49 4.43 9.74
CA GLN A 68 2.48 5.03 10.64
C GLN A 68 2.46 6.55 10.59
N SER A 69 2.09 7.17 9.47
CA SER A 69 1.88 8.62 9.41
C SER A 69 0.80 9.15 10.35
N SER A 70 -0.03 8.28 10.96
CA SER A 70 -1.09 8.68 11.90
C SER A 70 -0.80 8.35 13.37
N ASP A 71 0.28 7.63 13.69
CA ASP A 71 0.63 7.35 15.09
C ASP A 71 2.16 7.24 15.23
N GLU A 72 2.77 8.25 15.86
CA GLU A 72 4.13 8.12 16.36
C GLU A 72 4.15 7.02 17.45
N ASN A 73 4.38 5.76 17.05
CA ASN A 73 4.98 4.65 17.81
C ASN A 73 4.30 3.31 17.50
N ILE A 74 4.91 2.49 16.63
CA ILE A 74 4.87 1.04 16.85
C ILE A 74 6.26 0.47 16.53
N ASP A 75 7.06 0.45 17.58
CA ASP A 75 8.16 -0.49 17.79
C ASP A 75 7.62 -1.93 17.58
N HIS A 76 8.43 -2.85 17.06
CA HIS A 76 8.06 -4.23 16.63
C HIS A 76 7.30 -4.28 15.29
N VAL A 77 7.86 -4.73 14.16
CA VAL A 77 8.20 -6.13 13.84
C VAL A 77 9.19 -6.10 12.68
N PHE A 78 10.48 -6.30 12.93
CA PHE A 78 11.43 -7.10 12.11
C PHE A 78 12.79 -7.19 12.82
N ASN A 79 12.76 -7.24 14.16
CA ASN A 79 13.88 -7.66 14.97
C ASN A 79 13.39 -8.71 15.99
N ILE A 80 12.98 -9.87 15.49
CA ILE A 80 13.08 -11.12 16.25
C ILE A 80 13.88 -12.08 15.36
N ILE A 81 15.15 -12.19 15.73
CA ILE A 81 16.06 -13.26 15.30
C ILE A 81 15.49 -14.60 15.76
N GLY A 82 15.53 -15.59 14.85
CA GLY A 82 15.34 -17.01 15.13
C GLY A 82 15.97 -17.85 14.04
#